data_AF-A0A2I8A1Q9-F1
#
_entry.id   AF-A0A2I8A1Q9-F1
#
_cell.length_a   1.000
_cell.length_b   1.000
_cell.length_c   1.000
_cell.angle_alpha   90.00
_cell.angle_beta   90.00
_cell.angle_gamma   90.00
#
_symmetry.space_group_name_H-M   'P 1'
#
loop_
_entity.id
_entity.type
_entity.pdbx_description
1 polymer ?
#
loop_
_entity_poly.entity_id
_entity_poly.type
_entity_poly.pdbx_seq_one_letter_code
_entity_poly.pdbx_strand_id
1 'polypeptide(L)'
;MLLPKLKTLLLAAAILPCFMQPVSAHVVWFDYKDGEYNILFGHPEEGAETYETSRFKEAIAYDINKQTIPFSLNEKSEGLYLTASNKLAAIQGFFDNGYFARLADDTFLRITEEQISNYENVGRYLKYTKAFYDWSDALAQPFNLPLEIQPLNNPLKVIPGGSLLVNILSNGNPISENVTVEYLGQIVEKNADGTYSIPIGKQGLIQPIEASYSFVDANNLRISYETSLTAQNIPEPSALLGLSVVGLFSFYRKKLKK
;
A
#
# COMPACT_ATOMS: atom_id res chain seq x y z
N MET A 1 45.34 -19.14 -36.94
CA MET A 1 45.37 -19.41 -35.48
C MET A 1 44.24 -18.66 -34.82
N LEU A 2 43.09 -19.31 -34.78
CA LEU A 2 41.83 -18.87 -34.20
C LEU A 2 41.68 -19.63 -32.87
N LEU A 3 41.27 -18.92 -31.81
CA LEU A 3 41.02 -19.38 -30.43
C LEU A 3 42.26 -19.71 -29.57
N PRO A 4 42.69 -18.75 -28.71
CA PRO A 4 42.58 -19.04 -27.27
C PRO A 4 42.15 -17.83 -26.42
N LYS A 5 41.27 -16.96 -26.95
CA LYS A 5 40.70 -15.84 -26.17
C LYS A 5 39.19 -15.97 -25.88
N LEU A 6 38.67 -17.20 -25.91
CA LEU A 6 37.26 -17.50 -25.59
C LEU A 6 37.08 -18.16 -24.21
N LYS A 7 38.17 -18.42 -23.47
CA LYS A 7 38.09 -19.01 -22.11
C LYS A 7 38.00 -17.98 -20.98
N THR A 8 38.14 -16.70 -21.29
CA THR A 8 37.98 -15.59 -20.33
C THR A 8 36.63 -14.89 -20.50
N LEU A 9 35.62 -15.63 -20.98
CA LEU A 9 34.27 -15.12 -21.25
C LEU A 9 33.17 -15.97 -20.58
N LEU A 10 33.54 -16.87 -19.66
CA LEU A 10 32.60 -17.80 -19.00
C LEU A 10 32.73 -17.84 -17.47
N LEU A 11 33.26 -16.78 -16.84
CA LEU A 11 33.29 -16.68 -15.38
C LEU A 11 32.88 -15.29 -14.88
N ALA A 12 31.89 -14.72 -15.55
CA ALA A 12 31.00 -13.72 -14.97
C ALA A 12 29.57 -14.20 -15.22
N ALA A 13 29.30 -15.46 -14.88
CA ALA A 13 27.95 -15.84 -14.49
C ALA A 13 27.69 -14.99 -13.25
N ALA A 14 27.07 -13.83 -13.46
CA ALA A 14 26.42 -13.07 -12.41
C ALA A 14 25.50 -14.06 -11.71
N ILE A 15 25.97 -14.61 -10.59
CA ILE A 15 25.09 -15.10 -9.56
C ILE A 15 24.37 -13.84 -9.13
N LEU A 16 23.28 -13.52 -9.82
CA LEU A 16 22.29 -12.60 -9.30
C LEU A 16 21.85 -13.30 -8.02
N PRO A 17 22.15 -12.77 -6.82
CA PRO A 17 21.45 -13.27 -5.66
C PRO A 17 19.99 -12.94 -5.98
N CYS A 18 19.16 -13.97 -6.23
CA CYS A 18 17.75 -13.83 -5.92
C CYS A 18 17.77 -13.49 -4.43
N PHE A 19 17.69 -12.20 -4.11
CA PHE A 19 17.40 -11.80 -2.76
C PHE A 19 16.05 -12.45 -2.46
N MET A 20 16.08 -13.52 -1.67
CA MET A 20 14.89 -14.05 -1.04
C MET A 20 14.51 -12.99 -0.01
N GLN A 21 13.79 -11.98 -0.48
CA GLN A 21 13.33 -10.86 0.34
C GLN A 21 12.28 -11.39 1.32
N PRO A 22 12.27 -10.92 2.58
CA PRO A 22 11.36 -11.42 3.60
C PRO A 22 9.89 -11.17 3.20
N VAL A 23 9.02 -12.16 3.40
CA VAL A 23 7.55 -12.07 3.21
C VAL A 23 6.91 -10.91 4.00
N SER A 24 7.60 -10.41 5.01
CA SER A 24 7.22 -9.23 5.79
C SER A 24 7.24 -7.92 5.00
N ALA A 25 7.75 -7.90 3.77
CA ALA A 25 7.89 -6.70 2.95
C ALA A 25 6.73 -6.48 1.96
N HIS A 26 5.80 -7.42 1.80
CA HIS A 26 4.62 -7.20 0.96
C HIS A 26 3.63 -6.25 1.62
N VAL A 27 3.14 -5.27 0.90
CA VAL A 27 2.16 -4.28 1.36
C VAL A 27 0.82 -4.58 0.71
N VAL A 28 -0.29 -4.26 1.39
CA VAL A 28 -1.60 -4.10 0.74
C VAL A 28 -1.92 -2.61 0.69
N TRP A 29 -2.32 -2.07 -0.45
CA TRP A 29 -2.67 -0.65 -0.58
C TRP A 29 -3.77 -0.42 -1.59
N PHE A 30 -4.42 0.75 -1.51
CA PHE A 30 -5.36 1.18 -2.54
C PHE A 30 -4.69 2.11 -3.55
N ASP A 31 -5.04 1.92 -4.82
CA ASP A 31 -4.62 2.78 -5.92
C ASP A 31 -5.82 3.17 -6.79
N TYR A 32 -5.96 4.45 -7.12
CA TYR A 32 -7.00 4.89 -8.04
C TYR A 32 -6.44 5.01 -9.44
N LYS A 33 -6.94 4.19 -10.36
CA LYS A 33 -6.47 4.16 -11.74
C LYS A 33 -7.62 3.84 -12.69
N ASP A 34 -7.65 4.56 -13.81
CA ASP A 34 -8.59 4.33 -14.91
C ASP A 34 -10.08 4.30 -14.50
N GLY A 35 -10.44 5.10 -13.49
CA GLY A 35 -11.83 5.20 -13.01
C GLY A 35 -12.15 4.26 -11.84
N GLU A 36 -11.21 3.41 -11.43
CA GLU A 36 -11.46 2.35 -10.47
C GLU A 36 -10.51 2.41 -9.26
N TYR A 37 -11.01 1.96 -8.13
CA TYR A 37 -10.25 1.85 -6.89
C TYR A 37 -9.71 0.41 -6.78
N ASN A 38 -8.43 0.25 -7.07
CA ASN A 38 -7.73 -1.04 -7.08
C ASN A 38 -7.26 -1.39 -5.68
N ILE A 39 -7.32 -2.68 -5.34
CA ILE A 39 -6.69 -3.24 -4.14
C ILE A 39 -5.46 -3.98 -4.60
N LEU A 40 -4.30 -3.41 -4.31
CA LEU A 40 -3.01 -3.93 -4.73
C LEU A 40 -2.31 -4.63 -3.57
N PHE A 41 -1.51 -5.64 -3.91
CA PHE A 41 -0.66 -6.38 -3.00
C PHE A 41 0.71 -6.54 -3.66
N GLY A 42 1.81 -6.38 -2.95
CA GLY A 42 3.13 -6.38 -3.60
C GLY A 42 4.16 -5.53 -2.88
N HIS A 43 5.27 -5.26 -3.56
CA HIS A 43 6.26 -4.27 -3.16
C HIS A 43 5.98 -2.97 -3.93
N PRO A 44 5.57 -1.87 -3.29
CA PRO A 44 5.18 -0.65 -4.00
C PRO A 44 6.22 -0.12 -5.00
N GLU A 45 7.50 -0.33 -4.69
CA GLU A 45 8.67 0.03 -5.50
C GLU A 45 8.96 -0.92 -6.67
N GLU A 46 8.54 -2.18 -6.59
CA GLU A 46 8.73 -3.19 -7.64
C GLU A 46 7.47 -3.40 -8.50
N GLY A 47 6.31 -3.14 -7.93
CA GLY A 47 5.00 -3.30 -8.54
C GLY A 47 4.05 -4.21 -7.75
N ALA A 48 2.80 -4.22 -8.19
CA ALA A 48 1.79 -5.12 -7.65
C ALA A 48 2.00 -6.55 -8.18
N GLU A 49 1.75 -7.51 -7.30
CA GLU A 49 1.75 -8.95 -7.54
C GLU A 49 0.33 -9.50 -7.49
N THR A 50 0.15 -10.71 -8.04
CA THR A 50 -1.11 -11.43 -7.91
C THR A 50 -1.29 -11.98 -6.50
N TYR A 51 -2.54 -12.01 -6.03
CA TYR A 51 -2.88 -12.55 -4.73
C TYR A 51 -4.23 -13.26 -4.78
N GLU A 52 -4.44 -14.19 -3.85
CA GLU A 52 -5.75 -14.80 -3.63
C GLU A 52 -6.71 -13.74 -3.06
N THR A 53 -7.70 -13.34 -3.84
CA THR A 53 -8.67 -12.29 -3.48
C THR A 53 -9.42 -12.60 -2.18
N SER A 54 -9.58 -13.88 -1.85
CA SER A 54 -10.15 -14.36 -0.59
C SER A 54 -9.36 -13.93 0.66
N ARG A 55 -8.11 -13.47 0.53
CA ARG A 55 -7.32 -12.88 1.62
C ARG A 55 -7.80 -11.49 2.01
N PHE A 56 -8.42 -10.75 1.10
CA PHE A 56 -9.06 -9.48 1.41
C PHE A 56 -10.42 -9.75 2.07
N LYS A 57 -10.56 -9.38 3.35
CA LYS A 57 -11.69 -9.80 4.18
C LYS A 57 -12.76 -8.72 4.30
N GLU A 58 -12.34 -7.46 4.42
CA GLU A 58 -13.25 -6.36 4.76
C GLU A 58 -12.80 -5.05 4.11
N ALA A 59 -13.78 -4.23 3.76
CA ALA A 59 -13.58 -2.83 3.38
C ALA A 59 -14.70 -1.96 3.93
N ILE A 60 -14.38 -0.72 4.27
CA ILE A 60 -15.37 0.30 4.61
C ILE A 60 -15.04 1.58 3.83
N ALA A 61 -16.01 2.03 3.05
CA ALA A 61 -15.95 3.23 2.24
C ALA A 61 -16.64 4.40 2.95
N TYR A 62 -16.08 5.61 2.82
CA TYR A 62 -16.56 6.80 3.52
C TYR A 62 -16.76 7.99 2.58
N ASP A 63 -17.76 8.81 2.89
CA ASP A 63 -17.93 10.14 2.32
C ASP A 63 -17.05 11.20 3.03
N ILE A 64 -17.16 12.46 2.59
CA ILE A 64 -16.37 13.58 3.14
C ILE A 64 -16.66 13.87 4.61
N ASN A 65 -17.82 13.46 5.13
CA ASN A 65 -18.21 13.63 6.53
C ASN A 65 -17.85 12.40 7.37
N LYS A 66 -17.10 11.44 6.79
CA LYS A 66 -16.76 10.14 7.39
C LYS A 66 -17.99 9.28 7.68
N GLN A 67 -19.08 9.46 6.94
CA GLN A 67 -20.21 8.55 6.96
C GLN A 67 -19.95 7.39 6.01
N THR A 68 -20.33 6.19 6.43
CA THR A 68 -20.17 4.98 5.61
C THR A 68 -21.07 5.05 4.37
N ILE A 69 -20.51 4.73 3.20
CA ILE A 69 -21.26 4.68 1.95
C ILE A 69 -21.25 3.27 1.33
N PRO A 70 -22.29 2.90 0.58
CA PRO A 70 -22.32 1.61 -0.11
C PRO A 70 -21.33 1.59 -1.28
N PHE A 71 -20.81 0.40 -1.55
CA PHE A 71 -19.91 0.10 -2.66
C PHE A 71 -20.07 -1.37 -3.08
N SER A 72 -19.48 -1.72 -4.21
CA SER A 72 -19.36 -3.09 -4.70
C SER A 72 -17.89 -3.45 -4.88
N LEU A 73 -17.53 -4.70 -4.57
CA LEU A 73 -16.26 -5.29 -4.97
C LEU A 73 -16.47 -6.14 -6.22
N ASN A 74 -15.60 -5.96 -7.19
CA ASN A 74 -15.57 -6.69 -8.45
C ASN A 74 -14.21 -7.38 -8.55
N GLU A 75 -14.24 -8.69 -8.78
CA GLU A 75 -13.04 -9.48 -9.02
C GLU A 75 -12.73 -9.51 -10.52
N LYS A 76 -11.47 -9.23 -10.87
CA LYS A 76 -10.93 -9.34 -12.23
C LYS A 76 -9.62 -10.13 -12.21
N SER A 77 -9.06 -10.41 -13.38
CA SER A 77 -7.78 -11.13 -13.52
C SER A 77 -6.63 -10.46 -12.78
N GLU A 78 -6.67 -9.14 -12.64
CA GLU A 78 -5.61 -8.34 -12.03
C GLU A 78 -5.79 -8.14 -10.50
N GLY A 79 -6.93 -8.53 -9.92
CA GLY A 79 -7.21 -8.39 -8.49
C GLY A 79 -8.64 -7.91 -8.18
N LEU A 80 -8.79 -7.29 -7.01
CA LEU A 80 -10.06 -6.72 -6.56
C LEU A 80 -10.16 -5.23 -6.88
N TYR A 81 -11.35 -4.84 -7.33
CA TYR A 81 -11.72 -3.49 -7.72
C TYR A 81 -12.94 -3.05 -6.95
N LEU A 82 -12.93 -1.82 -6.48
CA LEU A 82 -14.06 -1.23 -5.80
C LEU A 82 -14.75 -0.19 -6.69
N THR A 83 -16.08 -0.22 -6.67
CA THR A 83 -16.94 0.79 -7.28
C THR A 83 -17.87 1.35 -6.21
N ALA A 84 -17.77 2.66 -5.94
CA ALA A 84 -18.66 3.36 -5.02
C ALA A 84 -19.82 4.02 -5.79
N SER A 85 -21.03 4.00 -5.22
CA SER A 85 -22.19 4.66 -5.85
C SER A 85 -22.21 6.18 -5.62
N ASN A 86 -21.44 6.67 -4.65
CA ASN A 86 -21.31 8.06 -4.27
C ASN A 86 -19.84 8.50 -4.36
N LYS A 87 -19.58 9.81 -4.23
CA LYS A 87 -18.21 10.34 -4.14
C LYS A 87 -17.51 9.74 -2.91
N LEU A 88 -16.55 8.86 -3.17
CA LEU A 88 -15.69 8.25 -2.16
C LEU A 88 -14.65 9.28 -1.73
N ALA A 89 -14.54 9.52 -0.43
CA ALA A 89 -13.56 10.44 0.14
C ALA A 89 -12.43 9.71 0.87
N ALA A 90 -12.74 8.56 1.49
CA ALA A 90 -11.75 7.68 2.08
C ALA A 90 -12.21 6.22 2.06
N ILE A 91 -11.28 5.30 2.20
CA ILE A 91 -11.55 3.88 2.34
C ILE A 91 -10.55 3.24 3.29
N GLN A 92 -10.99 2.25 4.05
CA GLN A 92 -10.11 1.34 4.77
C GLN A 92 -10.35 -0.11 4.33
N GLY A 93 -9.35 -0.97 4.51
CA GLY A 93 -9.44 -2.39 4.23
C GLY A 93 -8.64 -3.26 5.20
N PHE A 94 -9.03 -4.53 5.26
CA PHE A 94 -8.35 -5.57 6.02
C PHE A 94 -8.06 -6.79 5.14
N PHE A 95 -6.82 -7.25 5.23
CA PHE A 95 -6.28 -8.36 4.48
C PHE A 95 -5.61 -9.34 5.44
N ASP A 96 -6.15 -10.56 5.54
CA ASP A 96 -5.56 -11.63 6.34
C ASP A 96 -4.50 -12.34 5.50
N ASN A 97 -3.23 -12.08 5.81
CA ASN A 97 -2.10 -12.68 5.11
C ASN A 97 -1.85 -14.13 5.58
N GLY A 98 -2.48 -14.55 6.67
CA GLY A 98 -2.35 -15.88 7.25
C GLY A 98 -1.09 -16.06 8.09
N TYR A 99 -0.65 -17.31 8.17
CA TYR A 99 0.46 -17.73 9.02
C TYR A 99 1.68 -18.08 8.18
N PHE A 100 2.86 -17.73 8.68
CA PHE A 100 4.13 -18.09 8.07
C PHE A 100 5.09 -18.62 9.13
N ALA A 101 5.72 -19.76 8.83
CA ALA A 101 6.85 -20.28 9.59
C ALA A 101 8.15 -19.76 8.98
N ARG A 102 9.04 -19.19 9.80
CA ARG A 102 10.42 -18.90 9.41
C ARG A 102 11.24 -20.19 9.54
N LEU A 103 11.81 -20.63 8.44
CA LEU A 103 12.66 -21.82 8.37
C LEU A 103 14.09 -21.49 8.79
N ALA A 104 14.92 -22.52 8.97
CA ALA A 104 16.29 -22.38 9.45
C ALA A 104 17.22 -21.61 8.49
N ASP A 105 16.84 -21.52 7.22
CA ASP A 105 17.52 -20.74 6.17
C ASP A 105 16.96 -19.32 6.02
N ASP A 106 16.18 -18.85 7.00
CA ASP A 106 15.50 -17.55 7.04
C ASP A 106 14.42 -17.34 5.97
N THR A 107 14.06 -18.39 5.24
CA THR A 107 12.93 -18.33 4.31
C THR A 107 11.60 -18.47 5.04
N PHE A 108 10.54 -17.97 4.44
CA PHE A 108 9.19 -18.01 5.00
C PHE A 108 8.32 -19.00 4.24
N LEU A 109 7.76 -19.96 4.96
CA LEU A 109 6.80 -20.93 4.44
C LEU A 109 5.40 -20.53 4.89
N ARG A 110 4.48 -20.29 3.95
CA ARG A 110 3.06 -20.10 4.27
C ARG A 110 2.48 -21.41 4.79
N ILE A 111 1.81 -21.35 5.93
CA ILE A 111 1.21 -22.51 6.58
C ILE A 111 -0.24 -22.23 6.97
N THR A 112 -1.01 -23.28 7.24
CA THR A 112 -2.34 -23.19 7.82
C THR A 112 -2.28 -23.12 9.35
N GLU A 113 -3.39 -22.73 9.98
CA GLU A 113 -3.49 -22.69 11.44
C GLU A 113 -3.27 -24.07 12.09
N GLU A 114 -3.78 -25.13 11.45
CA GLU A 114 -3.59 -26.52 11.91
C GLU A 114 -2.13 -26.97 11.91
N GLN A 115 -1.30 -26.34 11.07
CA GLN A 115 0.12 -26.68 10.92
C GLN A 115 1.03 -25.96 11.92
N ILE A 116 0.52 -24.98 12.69
CA ILE A 116 1.34 -24.14 13.59
C ILE A 116 2.18 -25.00 14.54
N SER A 117 1.59 -26.05 15.12
CA SER A 117 2.28 -26.93 16.09
C SER A 117 3.48 -27.70 15.52
N ASN A 118 3.64 -27.73 14.19
CA ASN A 118 4.77 -28.38 13.52
C ASN A 118 6.00 -27.46 13.37
N TYR A 119 5.91 -26.19 13.79
CA TYR A 119 6.95 -25.18 13.59
C TYR A 119 7.15 -24.32 14.85
N GLU A 120 8.38 -23.88 15.10
CA GLU A 120 8.72 -23.06 16.28
C GLU A 120 8.60 -21.56 16.02
N ASN A 121 9.05 -21.08 14.85
CA ASN A 121 9.11 -19.65 14.52
C ASN A 121 7.94 -19.22 13.64
N VAL A 122 6.73 -19.30 14.17
CA VAL A 122 5.51 -18.94 13.44
C VAL A 122 5.07 -17.51 13.76
N GLY A 123 4.67 -16.77 12.72
CA GLY A 123 3.97 -15.50 12.84
C GLY A 123 2.63 -15.49 12.11
N ARG A 124 1.63 -14.81 12.67
CA ARG A 124 0.41 -14.41 11.98
C ARG A 124 0.55 -12.98 11.48
N TYR A 125 0.23 -12.74 10.21
CA TYR A 125 0.43 -11.45 9.56
C TYR A 125 -0.92 -10.88 9.14
N LEU A 126 -1.26 -9.72 9.69
CA LEU A 126 -2.55 -9.07 9.50
C LEU A 126 -2.28 -7.68 8.93
N LYS A 127 -2.79 -7.43 7.72
CA LYS A 127 -2.48 -6.23 6.96
C LYS A 127 -3.72 -5.36 6.86
N TYR A 128 -3.56 -4.09 7.19
CA TYR A 128 -4.57 -3.06 7.11
C TYR A 128 -4.15 -2.03 6.06
N THR A 129 -5.10 -1.29 5.55
CA THR A 129 -4.81 -0.21 4.60
C THR A 129 -5.86 0.87 4.70
N LYS A 130 -5.44 2.11 4.45
CA LYS A 130 -6.31 3.28 4.34
C LYS A 130 -5.88 4.12 3.15
N ALA A 131 -6.86 4.69 2.46
CA ALA A 131 -6.60 5.68 1.41
C ALA A 131 -7.52 6.88 1.52
N PHE A 132 -6.97 8.06 1.19
CA PHE A 132 -7.72 9.31 1.07
C PHE A 132 -7.82 9.76 -0.39
N TYR A 133 -9.01 10.16 -0.79
CA TYR A 133 -9.32 10.74 -2.09
C TYR A 133 -9.92 12.15 -1.99
N ASP A 134 -10.36 12.53 -0.78
CA ASP A 134 -10.72 13.87 -0.38
C ASP A 134 -10.34 14.06 1.11
N TRP A 135 -10.41 15.28 1.62
CA TRP A 135 -9.97 15.58 2.99
C TRP A 135 -10.89 16.54 3.73
N SER A 136 -11.18 16.21 4.98
CA SER A 136 -11.93 17.04 5.93
C SER A 136 -11.43 16.81 7.36
N ASP A 137 -11.87 17.66 8.30
CA ASP A 137 -11.57 17.49 9.72
C ASP A 137 -12.17 16.19 10.29
N ALA A 138 -13.30 15.72 9.73
CA ALA A 138 -13.88 14.43 10.09
C ALA A 138 -12.97 13.28 9.68
N LEU A 139 -12.41 13.34 8.47
CA LEU A 139 -11.47 12.36 7.93
C LEU A 139 -10.07 12.42 8.57
N ALA A 140 -9.73 13.51 9.25
CA ALA A 140 -8.51 13.60 10.06
C ALA A 140 -8.57 12.75 11.35
N GLN A 141 -9.78 12.36 11.79
CA GLN A 141 -9.96 11.55 13.00
C GLN A 141 -9.61 10.07 12.76
N PRO A 142 -9.20 9.31 13.80
CA PRO A 142 -8.86 7.89 13.69
C PRO A 142 -10.00 7.03 13.13
N PHE A 143 -9.66 6.07 12.27
CA PHE A 143 -10.57 5.10 11.64
C PHE A 143 -10.74 3.82 12.47
N ASN A 144 -10.03 3.73 13.59
CA ASN A 144 -10.09 2.62 14.55
C ASN A 144 -9.62 1.29 13.93
N LEU A 145 -8.62 1.35 13.04
CA LEU A 145 -7.90 0.14 12.63
C LEU A 145 -7.04 -0.38 13.80
N PRO A 146 -6.79 -1.70 13.91
CA PRO A 146 -5.92 -2.25 14.95
C PRO A 146 -4.50 -1.66 14.95
N LEU A 147 -3.98 -1.36 13.76
CA LEU A 147 -2.82 -0.49 13.54
C LEU A 147 -3.16 0.54 12.46
N GLU A 148 -2.91 1.82 12.74
CA GLU A 148 -3.35 2.92 11.88
C GLU A 148 -2.27 4.00 11.73
N ILE A 149 -2.00 4.43 10.50
CA ILE A 149 -1.29 5.67 10.22
C ILE A 149 -2.31 6.82 10.20
N GLN A 150 -2.17 7.77 11.11
CA GLN A 150 -3.01 8.97 11.19
C GLN A 150 -2.24 10.19 10.67
N PRO A 151 -2.64 10.78 9.53
CA PRO A 151 -2.09 12.07 9.10
C PRO A 151 -2.47 13.20 10.05
N LEU A 152 -1.50 14.04 10.42
CA LEU A 152 -1.73 15.24 11.25
C LEU A 152 -2.00 16.49 10.40
N ASN A 153 -1.77 16.41 9.09
CA ASN A 153 -2.13 17.43 8.12
C ASN A 153 -2.69 16.79 6.86
N ASN A 154 -3.32 17.60 6.01
CA ASN A 154 -3.96 17.12 4.78
C ASN A 154 -2.91 16.45 3.85
N PRO A 155 -3.00 15.13 3.60
CA PRO A 155 -2.03 14.39 2.80
C PRO A 155 -2.12 14.74 1.30
N LEU A 156 -3.29 15.20 0.83
CA LEU A 156 -3.53 15.58 -0.58
C LEU A 156 -2.93 16.94 -0.94
N LYS A 157 -2.50 17.73 0.05
CA LYS A 157 -1.93 19.07 -0.12
C LYS A 157 -0.43 19.14 0.18
N VAL A 158 0.22 18.03 0.49
CA VAL A 158 1.67 18.03 0.69
C VAL A 158 2.36 18.26 -0.65
N ILE A 159 3.10 19.35 -0.74
CA ILE A 159 3.84 19.70 -1.96
C ILE A 159 5.01 18.72 -2.16
N PRO A 160 5.40 18.43 -3.41
CA PRO A 160 6.62 17.67 -3.71
C PRO A 160 7.84 18.21 -2.95
N GLY A 161 8.56 17.32 -2.26
CA GLY A 161 9.72 17.67 -1.43
C GLY A 161 9.36 18.22 -0.05
N GLY A 162 8.07 18.35 0.28
CA GLY A 162 7.60 18.58 1.64
C GLY A 162 7.58 17.31 2.47
N SER A 163 6.98 17.39 3.66
CA SER A 163 6.79 16.24 4.54
C SER A 163 5.37 16.15 5.06
N LEU A 164 4.86 14.92 5.19
CA LEU A 164 3.62 14.62 5.89
C LEU A 164 3.95 14.24 7.32
N LEU A 165 3.36 14.92 8.30
CA LEU A 165 3.48 14.54 9.69
C LEU A 165 2.40 13.48 10.01
N VAL A 166 2.81 12.36 10.62
CA VAL A 166 1.89 11.27 10.99
C VAL A 166 2.09 10.80 12.43
N ASN A 167 1.01 10.31 13.02
CA ASN A 167 1.02 9.48 14.22
C ASN A 167 0.75 8.02 13.85
N ILE A 168 1.32 7.09 14.61
CA ILE A 168 0.95 5.68 14.54
C ILE A 168 0.07 5.35 15.74
N LEU A 169 -1.10 4.77 15.47
CA LEU A 169 -2.07 4.40 16.49
C LEU A 169 -2.22 2.88 16.54
N SER A 170 -2.32 2.32 17.74
CA SER A 170 -2.83 0.98 17.97
C SER A 170 -4.16 1.07 18.70
N ASN A 171 -5.20 0.50 18.10
CA ASN A 171 -6.58 0.55 18.61
C ASN A 171 -7.01 1.98 19.02
N GLY A 172 -6.71 2.95 18.17
CA GLY A 172 -7.05 4.37 18.37
C GLY A 172 -6.15 5.15 19.33
N ASN A 173 -5.15 4.51 19.97
CA ASN A 173 -4.23 5.17 20.90
C ASN A 173 -2.83 5.29 20.29
N PRO A 174 -2.09 6.40 20.49
CA PRO A 174 -0.71 6.51 20.05
C PRO A 174 0.17 5.38 20.57
N ILE A 175 1.01 4.81 19.71
CA ILE A 175 1.99 3.79 20.05
C ILE A 175 3.38 4.24 19.62
N SER A 176 4.36 4.14 20.51
CA SER A 176 5.73 4.61 20.28
C SER A 176 6.77 3.51 20.24
N GLU A 177 6.47 2.34 20.81
CA GLU A 177 7.44 1.25 20.98
C GLU A 177 7.16 0.10 20.02
N ASN A 178 8.22 -0.53 19.53
CA ASN A 178 8.16 -1.67 18.59
C ASN A 178 7.41 -1.38 17.29
N VAL A 179 7.39 -0.11 16.88
CA VAL A 179 6.81 0.34 15.62
C VAL A 179 7.92 0.69 14.65
N THR A 180 7.88 0.09 13.46
CA THR A 180 8.71 0.50 12.32
C THR A 180 7.82 1.24 11.34
N VAL A 181 8.29 2.39 10.85
CA VAL A 181 7.62 3.16 9.79
C VAL A 181 8.55 3.22 8.60
N GLU A 182 8.03 2.93 7.41
CA GLU A 182 8.77 2.90 6.17
C GLU A 182 8.08 3.74 5.09
N TYR A 183 8.88 4.30 4.20
CA TYR A 183 8.42 4.96 2.98
C TYR A 183 9.43 4.73 1.87
N LEU A 184 8.97 4.17 0.75
CA LEU A 184 9.82 3.79 -0.39
C LEU A 184 10.96 2.85 0.03
N GLY A 185 10.65 1.86 0.88
CA GLY A 185 11.60 0.87 1.40
C GLY A 185 12.65 1.44 2.36
N GLN A 186 12.48 2.68 2.86
CA GLN A 186 13.39 3.30 3.82
C GLN A 186 12.71 3.53 5.16
N ILE A 187 13.37 3.12 6.24
CA ILE A 187 12.93 3.39 7.61
C ILE A 187 12.91 4.91 7.85
N VAL A 188 11.79 5.39 8.38
CA VAL A 188 11.60 6.78 8.80
C VAL A 188 11.85 6.89 10.30
N GLU A 189 12.80 7.73 10.67
CA GLU A 189 13.14 7.98 12.07
C GLU A 189 11.99 8.65 12.83
N LYS A 190 11.78 8.20 14.07
CA LYS A 190 10.77 8.75 14.98
C LYS A 190 11.25 10.08 15.55
N ASN A 191 10.38 11.08 15.56
CA ASN A 191 10.65 12.37 16.19
C ASN A 191 10.59 12.26 17.72
N ALA A 192 11.18 13.24 18.42
CA ALA A 192 11.20 13.28 19.88
C ALA A 192 9.80 13.36 20.53
N ASP A 193 8.80 13.87 19.80
CA ASP A 193 7.40 13.95 20.23
C ASP A 193 6.58 12.68 19.92
N GLY A 194 7.21 11.66 19.33
CA GLY A 194 6.58 10.39 18.95
C GLY A 194 5.94 10.37 17.57
N THR A 195 5.97 11.49 16.83
CA THR A 195 5.47 11.57 15.45
C THR A 195 6.52 11.09 14.43
N TYR A 196 6.12 10.96 13.17
CA TYR A 196 7.02 10.67 12.05
C TYR A 196 6.84 11.71 10.95
N SER A 197 7.96 12.20 10.40
CA SER A 197 7.97 13.17 9.29
C SER A 197 8.28 12.46 7.98
N ILE A 198 7.24 12.06 7.24
CA ILE A 198 7.39 11.30 5.99
C ILE A 198 7.81 12.24 4.85
N PRO A 199 8.97 12.03 4.19
CA PRO A 199 9.44 12.88 3.10
C PRO A 199 8.69 12.57 1.80
N ILE A 200 7.77 13.43 1.37
CA ILE A 200 6.91 13.13 0.21
C ILE A 200 7.63 13.42 -1.10
N GLY A 201 7.77 12.38 -1.92
CA GLY A 201 8.40 12.44 -3.23
C GLY A 201 7.59 13.20 -4.28
N LYS A 202 8.13 13.29 -5.50
CA LYS A 202 7.49 14.01 -6.62
C LYS A 202 6.14 13.44 -7.04
N GLN A 203 5.90 12.16 -6.79
CA GLN A 203 4.65 11.47 -7.14
C GLN A 203 3.56 11.63 -6.05
N GLY A 204 3.82 12.41 -4.99
CA GLY A 204 2.89 12.50 -3.87
C GLY A 204 2.76 11.17 -3.11
N LEU A 205 1.59 10.94 -2.52
CA LEU A 205 1.26 9.75 -1.72
C LEU A 205 0.52 8.66 -2.51
N ILE A 206 0.85 8.54 -3.80
CA ILE A 206 0.47 7.35 -4.59
C ILE A 206 1.21 6.12 -4.06
N GLN A 207 2.47 6.31 -3.66
CA GLN A 207 3.28 5.31 -2.97
C GLN A 207 2.86 5.26 -1.49
N PRO A 208 2.61 4.06 -0.92
CA PRO A 208 2.12 3.94 0.43
C PRO A 208 3.19 4.31 1.45
N ILE A 209 2.74 4.93 2.54
CA ILE A 209 3.46 4.91 3.81
C ILE A 209 3.13 3.60 4.49
N GLU A 210 4.10 2.98 5.13
CA GLU A 210 3.97 1.69 5.78
C GLU A 210 4.29 1.81 7.26
N ALA A 211 3.55 1.08 8.09
CA ALA A 211 3.90 0.91 9.49
C ALA A 211 3.67 -0.53 9.92
N SER A 212 4.57 -1.08 10.71
CA SER A 212 4.46 -2.42 11.29
C SER A 212 4.63 -2.39 12.80
N TYR A 213 3.87 -3.24 13.47
CA TYR A 213 3.90 -3.44 14.92
C TYR A 213 3.71 -4.93 15.20
N SER A 214 4.67 -5.53 15.92
CA SER A 214 4.61 -6.95 16.28
C SER A 214 4.57 -7.14 17.78
N PHE A 215 3.79 -8.12 18.24
CA PHE A 215 3.72 -8.54 19.63
C PHE A 215 3.55 -10.05 19.72
N VAL A 216 3.71 -10.61 20.91
CA VAL A 216 3.44 -12.04 21.18
C VAL A 216 2.11 -12.13 21.92
N ASP A 217 1.21 -12.98 21.44
CA ASP A 217 -0.09 -13.19 22.06
C ASP A 217 -0.04 -14.12 23.28
N ALA A 218 -1.21 -14.38 23.88
CA ALA A 218 -1.33 -15.25 25.05
C ALA A 218 -0.94 -16.73 24.78
N ASN A 219 -0.92 -17.16 23.53
CA ASN A 219 -0.54 -18.51 23.10
C ASN A 219 0.93 -18.59 22.66
N ASN A 220 1.73 -17.55 22.95
CA ASN A 220 3.12 -17.43 22.52
C ASN A 220 3.30 -17.37 20.98
N LEU A 221 2.25 -16.96 20.26
CA LEU A 221 2.31 -16.76 18.82
C LEU A 221 2.68 -15.31 18.52
N ARG A 222 3.65 -15.09 17.62
CA ARG A 222 3.95 -13.74 17.13
C ARG A 222 2.80 -13.27 16.23
N ILE A 223 2.22 -12.12 16.56
CA ILE A 223 1.26 -11.40 15.73
C ILE A 223 1.96 -10.18 15.16
N SER A 224 1.89 -10.01 13.84
CA SER A 224 2.37 -8.84 13.12
C SER A 224 1.17 -8.08 12.56
N TYR A 225 0.95 -6.87 13.05
CA TYR A 225 0.08 -5.89 12.40
C TYR A 225 0.91 -5.05 11.47
N GLU A 226 0.41 -4.87 10.26
CA GLU A 226 0.99 -3.99 9.26
C GLU A 226 -0.13 -3.11 8.72
N THR A 227 0.17 -1.86 8.42
CA THR A 227 -0.81 -0.92 7.90
C THR A 227 -0.17 -0.04 6.85
N SER A 228 -0.95 0.35 5.84
CA SER A 228 -0.49 1.28 4.82
C SER A 228 -1.42 2.49 4.68
N LEU A 229 -0.85 3.58 4.16
CA LEU A 229 -1.59 4.79 3.85
C LEU A 229 -1.22 5.33 2.47
N THR A 230 -2.21 5.50 1.60
CA THR A 230 -2.08 6.28 0.36
C THR A 230 -3.00 7.50 0.35
N ALA A 231 -2.69 8.49 -0.48
CA ALA A 231 -3.58 9.61 -0.74
C ALA A 231 -3.42 10.10 -2.19
N GLN A 232 -4.54 10.20 -2.91
CA GLN A 232 -4.54 10.52 -4.33
C GLN A 232 -5.65 11.52 -4.67
N ASN A 233 -5.30 12.59 -5.40
CA ASN A 233 -6.29 13.51 -5.94
C ASN A 233 -6.96 12.88 -7.16
N ILE A 234 -8.26 12.62 -7.08
CA ILE A 234 -9.02 12.08 -8.21
C ILE A 234 -9.49 13.21 -9.12
N PRO A 235 -9.19 13.19 -10.43
CA PRO A 235 -9.71 14.17 -11.36
C PRO A 235 -11.24 14.13 -11.38
N GLU A 236 -11.88 15.29 -11.25
CA GLU A 236 -13.34 15.39 -11.43
C GLU A 236 -13.72 14.87 -12.84
N PRO A 237 -14.83 14.11 -13.00
CA PRO A 237 -15.22 13.51 -14.28
C PRO A 237 -15.30 14.49 -15.46
N SER A 238 -15.57 15.77 -15.18
CA SER A 238 -15.62 16.85 -16.17
C SER A 238 -14.24 17.25 -16.74
N ALA A 239 -13.14 16.98 -16.03
CA ALA A 239 -11.78 17.25 -16.49
C ALA A 239 -11.36 16.33 -17.64
N LEU A 240 -11.86 15.09 -17.66
CA LEU A 240 -11.60 14.10 -18.73
C LEU A 240 -12.29 14.47 -20.06
N LEU A 241 -13.46 15.13 -20.00
CA LEU A 241 -14.16 15.63 -21.18
C LEU A 241 -13.47 16.87 -21.80
N GLY A 242 -12.74 17.65 -21.02
CA GLY A 242 -12.01 18.82 -21.53
C GLY A 242 -10.81 18.45 -22.41
N LEU A 243 -10.12 17.36 -22.11
CA LEU A 243 -8.94 16.91 -22.85
C LEU A 243 -9.29 16.25 -24.19
N SER A 244 -10.44 15.57 -24.29
CA SER A 244 -10.91 14.98 -25.54
C SER A 244 -11.42 16.04 -26.54
N VAL A 245 -12.04 17.12 -26.05
CA VAL A 245 -12.57 18.20 -26.92
C VAL A 245 -11.44 19.05 -27.53
N VAL A 246 -10.36 19.34 -26.79
CA VAL A 246 -9.22 20.11 -27.33
C VAL A 246 -8.47 19.34 -28.42
N GLY A 247 -8.39 18.01 -28.32
CA GLY A 247 -7.82 17.14 -29.36
C GLY A 247 -8.60 17.18 -30.68
N LEU A 248 -9.93 17.18 -30.61
CA LEU A 248 -10.83 17.17 -31.78
C LEU A 248 -10.86 18.51 -32.54
N PHE A 249 -10.70 19.66 -31.85
CA PHE A 249 -10.68 20.96 -32.53
C PHE A 249 -9.36 21.27 -33.27
N SER A 250 -8.26 20.60 -32.93
CA SER A 250 -6.98 20.79 -33.65
C SER A 250 -6.97 20.17 -35.05
N PHE A 251 -7.79 19.14 -35.29
CA PHE A 251 -7.85 18.44 -36.57
C PHE A 251 -8.80 19.08 -37.59
N TYR A 252 -9.75 19.91 -37.17
CA TYR A 252 -10.73 20.52 -38.07
C TYR A 252 -10.29 21.84 -38.74
N ARG A 253 -9.21 22.49 -38.28
CA ARG A 253 -8.74 23.76 -38.87
C ARG A 253 -7.79 23.63 -40.07
N LYS A 254 -7.41 22.42 -40.49
CA LYS A 254 -6.45 22.22 -41.60
C LYS A 254 -7.06 21.85 -42.96
N LYS A 255 -8.39 21.84 -43.10
CA LYS A 255 -9.07 21.40 -44.33
C LYS A 255 -10.02 22.43 -44.95
N LEU A 256 -9.64 23.71 -45.00
CA LEU A 256 -10.31 24.71 -45.85
C LEU A 256 -9.27 25.70 -46.41
N LYS A 257 -8.36 25.23 -47.26
CA LYS A 257 -7.67 26.02 -48.29
C LYS A 257 -7.19 25.10 -49.41
N LYS A 258 -8.00 24.96 -50.45
CA LYS A 258 -7.63 24.95 -51.88
C LYS A 258 -8.88 24.80 -52.72
#